data_AF-A0A977SQA5-F1
#
_entry.id   AF-A0A977SQA5-F1
#
_cell.length_a   1.000
_cell.length_b   1.000
_cell.length_c   1.000
_cell.angle_alpha   90.00
_cell.angle_beta   90.00
_cell.angle_gamma   90.00
#
_symmetry.space_group_name_H-M   'P 1'
#
loop_
_entity.id
_entity.type
_entity.pdbx_description
1 polymer ?
#
loop_
_entity_poly.entity_id
_entity_poly.type
_entity_poly.pdbx_seq_one_letter_code
_entity_poly.pdbx_strand_id
1 'polypeptide(L)'
;MSYRSSIIVNTQAVWVCMTLAVIIQAVTSIPTNGSPVLLPHHFTKRSFFDIQCKGVYDKSIFAKLDSICEDCYNLFREPQLHSLCRSQCFSTKYFVGCVESLLLSEEMPNFRKMIEYLSK
;
A
#
# COMPACT_ATOMS: atom_id res chain seq x y z
N MET A 1 -28.44 18.28 20.96
CA MET A 1 -27.29 18.94 21.60
C MET A 1 -26.68 19.94 20.63
N SER A 2 -26.92 21.24 20.82
CA SER A 2 -26.15 22.31 20.18
C SER A 2 -26.06 23.46 21.19
N TYR A 3 -25.02 23.39 22.02
CA TYR A 3 -24.68 24.44 22.96
C TYR A 3 -24.06 25.60 22.16
N ARG A 4 -24.92 26.50 21.66
CA ARG A 4 -24.49 27.80 21.12
C ARG A 4 -24.19 28.72 22.30
N SER A 5 -22.96 28.68 22.81
CA SER A 5 -22.42 29.79 23.59
C SER A 5 -21.91 30.85 22.63
N SER A 6 -22.66 31.94 22.52
CA SER A 6 -22.18 33.21 22.00
C SER A 6 -21.13 33.77 22.96
N ILE A 7 -19.85 33.45 22.74
CA ILE A 7 -18.75 34.15 23.41
C ILE A 7 -18.46 35.40 22.59
N ILE A 8 -18.77 36.57 23.15
CA ILE A 8 -18.35 37.87 22.62
C ILE A 8 -16.84 37.96 22.86
N VAL A 9 -16.05 37.45 21.92
CA VAL A 9 -14.59 37.48 21.99
C VAL A 9 -14.14 38.90 21.65
N ASN A 10 -13.54 39.58 22.63
CA ASN A 10 -13.03 40.94 22.50
C ASN A 10 -12.05 41.02 21.31
N THR A 11 -12.06 42.11 20.53
CA THR A 11 -11.25 42.24 19.30
C THR A 11 -9.76 41.99 19.55
N GLN A 12 -9.26 42.40 20.72
CA GLN A 12 -7.90 42.12 21.20
C GLN A 12 -7.57 40.62 21.27
N ALA A 13 -8.53 39.79 21.73
CA ALA A 13 -8.34 38.35 21.85
C ALA A 13 -8.33 37.65 20.48
N VAL A 14 -9.06 38.18 19.49
CA VAL A 14 -9.03 37.67 18.12
C VAL A 14 -7.64 37.84 17.51
N TRP A 15 -7.02 39.01 17.70
CA TRP A 15 -5.67 39.29 17.18
C TRP A 15 -4.60 38.44 17.88
N VAL A 16 -4.70 38.24 19.20
CA VAL A 16 -3.78 37.36 19.96
C VAL A 16 -3.91 35.90 19.52
N CYS A 17 -5.13 35.42 19.27
CA CYS A 17 -5.33 34.06 18.75
C CYS A 17 -4.76 33.89 17.33
N MET A 18 -4.91 34.90 16.47
CA MET A 18 -4.37 34.87 15.10
C MET A 18 -2.85 34.89 15.09
N THR A 19 -2.19 35.68 15.94
CA THR A 19 -0.72 35.69 16.01
C THR A 19 -0.15 34.39 16.61
N LEU A 20 -0.79 33.83 17.63
CA LEU A 20 -0.41 32.53 18.20
C LEU A 20 -0.55 31.39 17.18
N ALA A 21 -1.61 31.38 16.37
CA ALA A 21 -1.80 30.37 15.33
C ALA A 21 -0.73 30.45 14.23
N VAL A 22 -0.32 31.66 13.83
CA VAL A 22 0.73 31.88 12.82
C VAL A 22 2.11 31.42 13.33
N ILE A 23 2.43 31.64 14.61
CA ILE A 23 3.70 31.19 15.20
C ILE A 23 3.77 29.65 15.26
N ILE A 24 2.66 28.95 15.48
CA ILE A 24 2.60 27.48 15.50
C ILE A 24 2.87 26.89 14.10
N GLN A 25 2.50 27.58 13.02
CA GLN A 25 2.79 27.12 11.65
C GLN A 25 4.27 27.32 11.24
N ALA A 26 4.98 28.28 11.84
CA ALA A 26 6.36 28.59 11.49
C ALA A 26 7.40 27.56 11.98
N VAL A 27 7.06 26.70 12.95
CA VAL A 27 7.96 25.66 13.50
C VAL A 27 7.81 24.29 12.85
N THR A 28 6.91 24.09 11.88
CA THR A 28 6.66 22.77 11.26
C THR A 28 6.98 22.66 9.78
N SER A 29 7.61 23.66 9.17
CA SER A 29 8.17 23.51 7.81
C SER A 29 9.46 22.67 7.85
N ILE A 30 9.31 21.36 8.05
CA ILE A 30 10.35 20.38 7.70
C ILE A 30 10.31 20.26 6.17
N PRO A 31 11.39 20.60 5.44
CA PRO A 31 11.47 20.28 4.03
C PRO A 31 11.64 18.77 3.90
N THR A 32 10.56 18.03 3.65
CA THR A 32 10.64 16.63 3.24
C THR A 32 11.07 16.57 1.78
N ASN A 33 12.34 16.89 1.49
CA ASN A 33 13.05 16.40 0.31
C ASN A 33 13.51 14.94 0.57
N GLY A 34 12.58 14.12 1.02
CA GLY A 34 12.74 12.68 1.09
C GLY A 34 11.75 12.10 0.11
N SER A 35 12.25 11.41 -0.91
CA SER A 35 11.47 10.49 -1.73
C SER A 35 10.49 9.71 -0.83
N PRO A 36 9.26 9.41 -1.27
CA PRO A 36 8.38 8.53 -0.52
C PRO A 36 9.11 7.19 -0.38
N VAL A 37 9.67 6.94 0.81
CA VAL A 37 10.12 5.61 1.19
C VAL A 37 8.86 4.77 1.11
N LEU A 38 8.82 3.87 0.14
CA LEU A 38 7.84 2.79 0.04
C LEU A 38 7.71 2.21 1.45
N LEU A 39 6.62 2.56 2.12
CA LEU A 39 6.21 1.92 3.35
C LEU A 39 6.14 0.44 2.98
N PRO A 40 6.92 -0.45 3.62
CA PRO A 40 6.72 -1.86 3.42
C PRO A 40 5.32 -2.13 3.94
N HIS A 41 4.35 -2.27 3.04
CA HIS A 41 2.98 -2.59 3.41
C HIS A 41 3.07 -3.79 4.34
N HIS A 42 2.66 -3.60 5.59
CA HIS A 42 2.56 -4.63 6.60
C HIS A 42 1.41 -5.57 6.20
N PHE A 43 1.57 -6.31 5.10
CA PHE A 43 0.74 -7.43 4.69
C PHE A 43 1.10 -8.63 5.56
N THR A 44 0.93 -8.49 6.88
CA THR A 44 1.30 -9.53 7.84
C THR A 44 0.07 -10.41 8.08
N LYS A 45 0.13 -11.64 7.57
CA LYS A 45 -0.84 -12.76 7.74
C LYS A 45 -2.28 -12.57 7.24
N ARG A 46 -2.89 -11.38 7.37
CA ARG A 46 -4.31 -11.19 7.02
C ARG A 46 -4.56 -11.30 5.52
N SER A 47 -3.67 -10.73 4.70
CA SER A 47 -3.75 -10.80 3.23
C SER A 47 -3.52 -12.20 2.67
N PHE A 48 -2.88 -13.11 3.41
CA PHE A 48 -2.57 -14.47 2.96
C PHE A 48 -3.81 -15.37 2.93
N PHE A 49 -4.61 -15.33 4.00
CA PHE A 49 -5.88 -16.04 4.05
C PHE A 49 -6.96 -15.41 3.17
N ASP A 50 -6.91 -14.08 3.01
CA ASP A 50 -7.87 -13.33 2.19
C ASP A 50 -7.82 -13.73 0.70
N ILE A 51 -6.62 -14.01 0.17
CA ILE A 51 -6.46 -14.52 -1.19
C ILE A 51 -6.55 -16.05 -1.31
N GLN A 52 -7.00 -16.73 -0.25
CA GLN A 52 -7.18 -18.19 -0.20
C GLN A 52 -5.90 -19.02 -0.38
N CYS A 53 -4.72 -18.52 0.02
CA CYS A 53 -3.57 -19.39 0.19
C CYS A 53 -3.82 -20.32 1.40
N LYS A 54 -3.76 -21.64 1.19
CA LYS A 54 -4.06 -22.64 2.22
C LYS A 54 -2.82 -23.28 2.87
N GLY A 55 -1.64 -23.01 2.32
CA GLY A 55 -0.40 -23.64 2.73
C GLY A 55 0.41 -22.87 3.76
N VAL A 56 1.71 -23.13 3.75
CA VAL A 56 2.63 -22.54 4.72
C VAL A 56 2.87 -21.09 4.36
N TYR A 57 2.58 -20.18 5.29
CA TYR A 57 2.86 -18.76 5.11
C TYR A 57 4.37 -18.50 5.19
N ASP A 58 5.00 -18.33 4.03
CA ASP A 58 6.36 -17.79 3.93
C ASP A 58 6.32 -16.33 3.44
N LYS A 59 6.73 -15.42 4.32
CA LYS A 59 6.73 -13.98 4.05
C LYS A 59 7.62 -13.62 2.86
N SER A 60 8.75 -14.28 2.69
CA SER A 60 9.73 -13.96 1.65
C SER A 60 9.21 -14.35 0.26
N ILE A 61 8.63 -15.55 0.16
CA ILE A 61 8.01 -16.05 -1.07
C ILE A 61 6.81 -15.19 -1.44
N PHE A 62 5.95 -14.90 -0.46
CA PHE A 62 4.78 -14.04 -0.67
C PHE A 62 5.19 -12.66 -1.19
N ALA A 63 6.17 -12.00 -0.55
CA ALA A 63 6.64 -10.68 -0.99
C ALA A 63 7.25 -10.71 -2.39
N LYS A 64 7.95 -11.79 -2.76
CA LYS A 64 8.50 -11.94 -4.11
C LYS A 64 7.41 -12.02 -5.18
N LEU A 65 6.34 -12.76 -4.92
CA LEU A 65 5.19 -12.85 -5.84
C LEU A 65 4.35 -11.57 -5.86
N ASP A 66 4.17 -10.91 -4.71
CA ASP A 66 3.46 -9.62 -4.57
C ASP A 66 4.17 -8.51 -5.38
N SER A 67 5.51 -8.46 -5.33
CA SER A 67 6.31 -7.52 -6.12
C SER A 67 6.06 -7.62 -7.63
N ILE A 68 5.88 -8.84 -8.18
CA ILE A 68 5.56 -9.03 -9.60
C ILE A 68 4.21 -8.39 -9.94
N CYS A 69 3.22 -8.56 -9.07
CA CYS A 69 1.91 -7.95 -9.25
C CYS A 69 2.00 -6.42 -9.15
N GLU A 70 2.84 -5.88 -8.26
CA GLU A 70 3.06 -4.44 -8.11
C GLU A 70 3.75 -3.84 -9.33
N ASP A 71 4.82 -4.47 -9.83
CA ASP A 71 5.53 -4.04 -11.04
C ASP A 71 4.60 -4.08 -12.27
N CYS A 72 3.77 -5.10 -12.38
CA CYS A 72 2.78 -5.24 -13.44
C CYS A 72 1.70 -4.16 -13.35
N TYR A 73 1.20 -3.85 -12.15
CA TYR A 73 0.31 -2.72 -11.93
C TYR A 73 0.96 -1.40 -12.34
N ASN A 74 2.22 -1.17 -11.99
CA ASN A 74 2.95 0.05 -12.33
C ASN A 74 3.15 0.19 -13.85
N LEU A 75 3.33 -0.93 -14.56
CA LEU A 75 3.46 -0.97 -16.01
C LEU A 75 2.16 -0.56 -16.72
N PHE A 76 1.02 -1.16 -16.34
CA PHE A 76 -0.27 -0.93 -17.00
C PHE A 76 -1.09 0.23 -16.39
N ARG A 77 -0.72 0.70 -15.19
CA ARG A 77 -1.42 1.71 -14.39
C ARG A 77 -2.89 1.39 -14.11
N GLU A 78 -3.24 0.11 -14.02
CA GLU A 78 -4.61 -0.37 -13.78
C GLU A 78 -4.75 -0.93 -12.36
N PRO A 79 -5.43 -0.22 -11.43
CA PRO A 79 -5.48 -0.61 -10.00
C PRO A 79 -6.14 -1.97 -9.75
N GLN A 80 -7.07 -2.39 -10.59
CA GLN A 80 -7.72 -3.70 -10.45
C GLN A 80 -6.74 -4.85 -10.70
N LEU A 81 -5.73 -4.62 -11.54
CA LEU A 81 -4.78 -5.63 -12.00
C LEU A 81 -3.95 -6.19 -10.83
N HIS A 82 -3.53 -5.34 -9.90
CA HIS A 82 -2.84 -5.78 -8.69
C HIS A 82 -3.69 -6.79 -7.90
N SER A 83 -4.96 -6.45 -7.63
CA SER A 83 -5.86 -7.33 -6.86
C SER A 83 -6.14 -8.66 -7.57
N LEU A 84 -6.36 -8.61 -8.88
CA LEU A 84 -6.63 -9.79 -9.71
C LEU A 84 -5.40 -10.70 -9.82
N CYS A 85 -4.21 -10.12 -9.95
CA CYS A 85 -2.94 -10.84 -10.00
C CYS A 85 -2.71 -11.68 -8.76
N ARG A 86 -2.96 -11.12 -7.56
CA ARG A 86 -2.77 -11.82 -6.28
C ARG A 86 -3.87 -12.82 -5.94
N SER A 87 -5.05 -12.66 -6.52
CA SER A 87 -6.21 -13.47 -6.15
C SER A 87 -5.95 -14.98 -6.33
N GLN A 88 -6.67 -15.80 -5.58
CA GLN A 88 -6.53 -17.27 -5.61
C GLN A 88 -5.06 -17.73 -5.44
N CYS A 89 -4.35 -17.12 -4.51
CA CYS A 89 -2.94 -17.40 -4.25
C CYS A 89 -2.05 -17.29 -5.51
N PHE A 90 -2.18 -16.21 -6.29
CA PHE A 90 -1.41 -15.97 -7.53
C PHE A 90 -1.63 -17.00 -8.67
N SER A 91 -2.62 -17.89 -8.56
CA SER A 91 -2.90 -18.93 -9.57
C SER A 91 -3.70 -18.43 -10.78
N THR A 92 -3.89 -17.11 -10.92
CA THR A 92 -4.69 -16.55 -12.01
C THR A 92 -3.92 -16.37 -13.31
N LYS A 93 -4.66 -16.28 -14.42
CA LYS A 93 -4.12 -15.88 -15.72
C LYS A 93 -3.46 -14.49 -15.70
N TYR A 94 -3.85 -13.62 -14.76
CA TYR A 94 -3.28 -12.28 -14.64
C TYR A 94 -1.84 -12.34 -14.15
N PHE A 95 -1.53 -13.23 -13.21
CA PHE A 95 -0.15 -13.46 -12.78
C PHE A 95 0.73 -13.93 -13.95
N VAL A 96 0.23 -14.87 -14.77
CA VAL A 96 0.94 -15.35 -15.96
C VAL A 96 1.21 -14.23 -16.95
N GLY A 97 0.18 -13.45 -17.30
CA GLY A 97 0.33 -12.30 -18.19
C GLY A 97 1.28 -11.22 -17.64
N CYS A 98 1.31 -11.03 -16.31
CA CYS A 98 2.24 -10.10 -15.67
C CYS A 98 3.70 -10.54 -15.81
N VAL A 99 4.01 -11.81 -15.55
CA VAL A 99 5.36 -12.36 -15.73
C VAL A 99 5.81 -12.24 -17.19
N GLU A 100 4.91 -12.52 -18.14
CA GLU A 100 5.20 -12.35 -19.57
C GLU A 100 5.45 -10.88 -19.95
N SER A 101 4.61 -9.97 -19.45
CA SER A 101 4.71 -8.53 -19.73
C SER A 101 5.96 -7.89 -19.13
N LEU A 102 6.45 -8.43 -18.01
CA LEU A 102 7.69 -8.00 -17.36
C LEU A 102 8.94 -8.68 -17.93
N LEU A 103 8.80 -9.56 -18.95
CA LEU A 103 9.90 -10.30 -19.57
C LEU A 103 10.58 -11.32 -18.61
N LEU A 104 9.84 -11.86 -17.64
CA LEU A 104 10.32 -12.84 -16.66
C LEU A 104 9.87 -14.28 -16.98
N SER A 105 9.47 -14.56 -18.23
CA SER A 105 8.91 -15.86 -18.65
C SER A 105 9.82 -17.06 -18.37
N GLU A 106 11.14 -16.87 -18.41
CA GLU A 106 12.13 -17.92 -18.12
C GLU A 106 12.11 -18.35 -16.65
N GLU A 107 11.74 -17.46 -15.73
CA GLU A 107 11.66 -17.72 -14.28
C GLU A 107 10.30 -18.28 -13.85
N MET A 108 9.32 -18.31 -14.75
CA MET A 108 7.99 -18.87 -14.49
C MET A 108 7.97 -20.25 -13.79
N PRO A 109 8.82 -21.24 -14.15
CA PRO A 109 8.87 -22.52 -13.42
C PRO A 109 9.26 -22.36 -11.94
N ASN A 110 10.06 -21.36 -11.59
CA ASN A 110 10.41 -21.08 -10.18
C ASN A 110 9.23 -20.43 -9.44
N PHE A 111 8.55 -19.48 -10.07
CA PHE A 111 7.34 -18.88 -9.50
C PHE A 111 6.22 -19.90 -9.29
N ARG A 112 6.06 -20.86 -10.21
CA ARG A 112 5.09 -21.96 -10.02
C ARG A 112 5.37 -22.80 -8.79
N LYS A 113 6.63 -23.15 -8.52
CA LYS A 113 7.02 -23.88 -7.30
C LYS A 113 6.73 -23.07 -6.04
N MET A 114 6.99 -21.77 -6.08
CA MET A 114 6.67 -20.83 -5.01
C MET A 114 5.16 -20.78 -4.73
N ILE A 115 4.34 -20.66 -5.77
CA ILE A 115 2.87 -20.66 -5.68
C ILE A 115 2.35 -21.97 -5.10
N GLU A 116 2.86 -23.11 -5.59
CA GLU A 116 2.48 -24.44 -5.11
C GLU A 116 2.80 -24.61 -3.62
N TYR A 117 3.97 -24.14 -3.17
CA TYR A 117 4.36 -24.18 -1.76
C TYR A 117 3.40 -23.38 -0.87
N LEU A 118 2.95 -22.21 -1.30
CA LEU A 118 2.01 -21.36 -0.56
C LEU A 118 0.55 -21.87 -0.61
N SER A 119 0.19 -22.63 -1.66
CA SER A 119 -1.19 -23.08 -1.89
C SER A 119 -1.54 -24.43 -1.25
N LYS A 120 -0.54 -25.21 -0.81
CA LYS A 120 -0.69 -26.61 -0.40
C LYS A 120 -1.52 -26.86 0.85
#